data_AF-A0A928VX14-F1
#
_entry.id   AF-A0A928VX14-F1
#
_cell.length_a   1.000
_cell.length_b   1.000
_cell.length_c   1.000
_cell.angle_alpha   90.00
_cell.angle_beta   90.00
_cell.angle_gamma   90.00
#
_symmetry.space_group_name_H-M   'P 1'
#
loop_
_entity.id
_entity.type
_entity.pdbx_description
1 polymer ?
#
loop_
_entity_poly.entity_id
_entity_poly.type
_entity_poly.pdbx_seq_one_letter_code
_entity_poly.pdbx_strand_id
1 'polypeptide(L)'
;DDGGVENAIRAWAANDSKVAAILDRVDRRRLSYTKELFFEVGFAPFEAMTRARMVYYSLVGEFTIGTRANRDERLAEIRLQHAILTRRN
;
A
#
# COMPACT_ATOMS: atom_id res chain seq x y z
N ASP A 1 8.72 -4.84 10.08
CA ASP A 1 7.37 -4.70 10.63
C ASP A 1 6.52 -5.75 9.95
N ASP A 2 5.81 -6.56 10.73
CA ASP A 2 4.96 -7.66 10.27
C ASP A 2 3.50 -7.21 10.04
N GLY A 3 3.20 -5.92 10.23
CA GLY A 3 1.87 -5.36 10.04
C GLY A 3 0.95 -5.51 11.24
N GLY A 4 1.42 -6.06 12.36
CA GLY A 4 0.60 -6.30 13.55
C GLY A 4 -0.08 -5.03 14.07
N VAL A 5 0.64 -3.90 14.08
CA VAL A 5 0.11 -2.59 14.50
C VAL A 5 -0.95 -2.07 13.53
N GLU A 6 -0.68 -2.13 12.22
CA GLU A 6 -1.63 -1.68 11.20
C GLU A 6 -2.94 -2.49 11.28
N ASN A 7 -2.84 -3.81 11.45
CA ASN A 7 -4.00 -4.69 11.65
C ASN A 7 -4.79 -4.35 12.92
N ALA A 8 -4.11 -4.13 14.04
CA ALA A 8 -4.76 -3.77 15.30
C ALA A 8 -5.51 -2.42 15.17
N ILE A 9 -4.89 -1.43 14.51
CA ILE A 9 -5.52 -0.13 14.26
C ILE A 9 -6.74 -0.29 13.34
N ARG A 10 -6.65 -1.12 12.28
CA ARG A 10 -7.78 -1.38 11.37
C ARG A 10 -8.93 -2.11 12.08
N ALA A 11 -8.63 -3.06 12.95
CA ALA A 11 -9.62 -3.74 13.78
C ALA A 11 -10.30 -2.79 14.78
N TRP A 12 -9.54 -1.87 15.37
CA TRP A 12 -10.09 -0.81 16.22
C TRP A 12 -11.00 0.14 15.43
N ALA A 13 -10.55 0.59 14.26
CA ALA A 13 -11.32 1.44 13.36
C ALA A 13 -12.66 0.83 12.94
N ALA A 14 -12.76 -0.49 12.84
CA ALA A 14 -14.01 -1.17 12.51
C ALA A 14 -15.13 -0.95 13.55
N ASN A 15 -14.78 -0.56 14.78
CA ASN A 15 -15.71 -0.37 15.89
C ASN A 15 -15.72 1.08 16.44
N ASP A 16 -14.82 1.95 15.97
CA ASP A 16 -14.68 3.34 16.44
C ASP A 16 -14.64 4.32 15.26
N SER A 17 -15.69 5.14 15.14
CA SER A 17 -15.86 6.08 14.03
C SER A 17 -14.82 7.21 14.02
N LYS A 18 -14.28 7.61 15.17
CA LYS A 18 -13.23 8.63 15.24
C LYS A 18 -11.94 8.06 14.67
N VAL A 19 -11.63 6.81 15.00
CA VAL A 19 -10.44 6.11 14.52
C VAL A 19 -10.58 5.81 13.04
N ALA A 20 -11.77 5.41 12.57
CA ALA A 20 -12.04 5.23 11.15
C ALA A 20 -11.78 6.51 10.35
N ALA A 21 -12.19 7.67 10.84
CA ALA A 21 -11.92 8.95 10.20
C ALA A 21 -10.42 9.29 10.15
N ILE A 22 -9.67 8.98 11.22
CA ILE A 22 -8.21 9.17 11.26
C ILE A 22 -7.54 8.24 10.26
N LEU A 23 -7.93 6.96 10.23
CA LEU A 23 -7.40 5.96 9.33
C LEU A 23 -7.67 6.34 7.86
N ASP A 24 -8.87 6.78 7.51
CA ASP A 24 -9.18 7.27 6.15
C ASP A 24 -8.26 8.44 5.74
N ARG A 25 -8.02 9.39 6.65
CA ARG A 25 -7.09 10.51 6.38
C ARG A 25 -5.66 10.01 6.16
N VAL A 26 -5.20 9.05 6.95
CA VAL A 26 -3.87 8.45 6.81
C VAL A 26 -3.76 7.70 5.49
N ASP A 27 -4.75 6.89 5.13
CA ASP A 27 -4.79 6.10 3.91
C ASP A 27 -4.79 7.01 2.66
N ARG A 28 -5.57 8.09 2.68
CA ARG A 28 -5.54 9.12 1.61
C ARG A 28 -4.18 9.79 1.48
N ARG A 29 -3.52 10.12 2.60
CA ARG A 29 -2.19 10.74 2.58
C ARG A 29 -1.15 9.78 2.02
N ARG A 30 -1.17 8.51 2.44
CA ARG A 30 -0.28 7.45 1.92
C ARG A 30 -0.49 7.26 0.41
N LEU A 31 -1.73 7.16 -0.05
CA LEU A 31 -2.07 7.08 -1.48
C LEU A 31 -1.60 8.30 -2.29
N SER A 32 -1.80 9.52 -1.78
CA SER A 32 -1.34 10.75 -2.46
C SER A 32 0.18 10.74 -2.63
N TYR A 33 0.89 10.43 -1.55
CA TYR A 33 2.35 10.36 -1.58
C TYR A 33 2.85 9.29 -2.56
N THR A 34 2.27 8.09 -2.56
CA THR A 34 2.64 7.04 -3.51
C THR A 34 2.34 7.44 -4.97
N LYS A 35 1.22 8.14 -5.20
CA LYS A 35 0.91 8.70 -6.52
C LYS A 35 1.93 9.75 -6.96
N GLU A 36 2.37 10.61 -6.05
CA GLU A 36 3.43 11.59 -6.32
C GLU A 36 4.74 10.91 -6.72
N LEU A 37 5.15 9.83 -6.03
CA LEU A 37 6.33 9.05 -6.42
C LEU A 37 6.23 8.49 -7.85
N PHE A 38 5.09 7.93 -8.24
CA PHE A 38 4.89 7.46 -9.61
C PHE A 38 4.88 8.61 -10.63
N PHE A 39 4.33 9.78 -10.25
CA PHE A 39 4.36 10.96 -11.10
C PHE A 39 5.79 11.48 -11.32
N GLU A 40 6.60 11.54 -10.26
CA GLU A 40 8.00 11.98 -10.29
C GLU A 40 8.88 11.10 -11.19
N VAL A 41 8.61 9.79 -11.26
CA VAL A 41 9.34 8.88 -12.17
C VAL A 41 8.78 8.87 -13.60
N GLY A 42 7.81 9.73 -13.91
CA GLY A 42 7.40 10.05 -15.28
C GLY A 42 6.10 9.40 -15.78
N PHE A 43 5.25 8.87 -14.89
CA PHE A 43 3.92 8.37 -15.29
C PHE A 43 2.88 9.51 -15.37
N ALA A 44 1.94 9.39 -16.30
CA ALA A 44 0.82 10.33 -16.41
C ALA A 44 -0.06 10.29 -15.14
N PRO A 45 -0.83 11.34 -14.80
CA PRO A 45 -1.55 11.41 -13.53
C PRO A 45 -2.50 10.23 -13.24
N PHE A 46 -3.20 9.74 -14.27
CA PHE A 46 -4.09 8.58 -14.14
C PHE A 46 -3.30 7.28 -13.95
N GLU A 47 -2.23 7.09 -14.70
CA GLU A 47 -1.32 5.95 -14.58
C GLU A 47 -0.64 5.89 -13.21
N ALA A 48 -0.18 7.04 -12.71
CA ALA A 48 0.46 7.17 -11.41
C ALA A 48 -0.50 6.80 -10.28
N MET A 49 -1.75 7.28 -10.35
CA MET A 49 -2.79 6.94 -9.37
C MET A 49 -3.15 5.44 -9.42
N THR A 50 -3.28 4.87 -10.62
CA THR A 50 -3.58 3.43 -10.77
C THR A 50 -2.48 2.57 -10.13
N ARG A 51 -1.21 2.86 -10.42
CA ARG A 51 -0.06 2.15 -9.82
C ARG A 51 0.05 2.36 -8.31
N ALA A 52 -0.24 3.56 -7.83
CA ALA A 52 -0.29 3.86 -6.40
C ALA A 52 -1.36 3.03 -5.67
N ARG A 53 -2.56 2.91 -6.24
CA ARG A 53 -3.59 2.02 -5.69
C ARG A 53 -3.18 0.56 -5.69
N MET A 54 -2.58 0.08 -6.79
CA MET A 54 -2.11 -1.30 -6.88
C MET A 54 -1.14 -1.65 -5.75
N VAL A 55 -0.06 -0.89 -5.59
CA VAL A 55 0.93 -1.19 -4.53
C VAL A 55 0.36 -0.99 -3.13
N TYR A 56 -0.43 0.06 -2.92
CA TYR A 56 -0.97 0.37 -1.60
C TYR A 56 -1.99 -0.68 -1.14
N TYR A 57 -2.89 -1.12 -2.02
CA TYR A 57 -3.84 -2.17 -1.69
C TYR A 57 -3.17 -3.54 -1.54
N SER A 58 -2.13 -3.84 -2.32
CA SER A 58 -1.31 -5.04 -2.10
C SER A 58 -0.66 -5.03 -0.70
N LEU A 59 -0.09 -3.91 -0.27
CA LEU A 59 0.51 -3.77 1.06
C LEU A 59 -0.52 -3.94 2.19
N VAL A 60 -1.68 -3.27 2.10
CA VAL A 60 -2.75 -3.41 3.10
C VAL A 60 -3.32 -4.84 3.11
N GLY A 61 -3.46 -5.47 1.94
CA GLY A 61 -3.89 -6.85 1.79
C GLY A 61 -2.92 -7.85 2.42
N GLU A 62 -1.61 -7.61 2.25
CA GLU A 62 -0.54 -8.39 2.90
C GLU A 62 -0.70 -8.40 4.43
N PHE A 63 -0.91 -7.22 5.03
CA PHE A 63 -1.16 -7.14 6.48
C PHE A 63 -2.46 -7.85 6.86
N THR A 64 -3.56 -7.60 6.15
CA THR A 64 -4.89 -8.08 6.54
C THR A 64 -5.07 -9.60 6.39
N ILE A 65 -4.51 -10.18 5.32
CA ILE A 65 -4.65 -11.61 5.01
C ILE A 65 -3.59 -12.43 5.77
N GLY A 66 -2.46 -11.82 6.12
CA GLY A 66 -1.29 -12.49 6.67
C GLY A 66 -0.50 -13.18 5.54
N THR A 67 0.61 -12.58 5.12
CA THR A 67 1.53 -13.21 4.17
C THR A 67 2.15 -14.47 4.75
N ARG A 68 2.11 -15.55 3.95
CA ARG A 68 2.72 -16.86 4.26
C ARG A 68 4.17 -16.99 3.78
N ALA A 69 4.68 -15.98 3.09
CA ALA A 69 6.03 -15.97 2.54
C ALA A 69 7.06 -15.78 3.67
N ASN A 70 8.15 -16.53 3.60
CA ASN A 70 9.30 -16.22 4.45
C ASN A 70 9.91 -14.86 4.04
N ARG A 71 10.82 -14.32 4.85
CA ARG A 71 11.39 -12.98 4.62
C ARG A 71 12.04 -12.84 3.24
N ASP A 72 12.69 -13.87 2.72
CA ASP A 72 13.41 -13.83 1.45
C ASP A 72 12.46 -13.84 0.26
N GLU A 73 11.42 -14.68 0.32
CA GLU A 73 10.33 -14.69 -0.65
C GLU A 73 9.61 -13.34 -0.72
N ARG A 74 9.26 -12.78 0.45
CA ARG A 74 8.64 -11.44 0.54
C ARG A 74 9.50 -10.36 -0.11
N LEU A 75 10.82 -10.39 0.11
CA LEU A 75 11.74 -9.44 -0.51
C LEU A 75 11.84 -9.65 -2.04
N ALA A 76 11.77 -10.89 -2.52
CA ALA A 76 11.76 -11.18 -3.95
C ALA A 76 10.47 -10.67 -4.61
N GLU A 77 9.31 -10.88 -3.98
CA GLU A 77 8.03 -10.38 -4.44
C GLU A 77 8.00 -8.85 -4.52
N ILE A 78 8.48 -8.15 -3.49
CA ILE A 78 8.54 -6.67 -3.49
C ILE A 78 9.41 -6.15 -4.65
N ARG A 79 10.55 -6.80 -4.93
CA ARG A 79 11.41 -6.43 -6.07
C ARG A 79 10.70 -6.64 -7.40
N LEU A 80 9.99 -7.75 -7.56
CA LEU A 80 9.24 -8.03 -8.78
C LEU A 80 8.06 -7.07 -8.96
N GLN A 81 7.30 -6.80 -7.90
CA GLN A 81 6.23 -5.80 -7.90
C GLN A 81 6.76 -4.43 -8.31
N HIS A 82 7.88 -3.99 -7.75
CA HIS A 82 8.54 -2.75 -8.17
C HIS A 82 8.84 -2.77 -9.68
N ALA A 83 9.51 -3.82 -10.18
CA ALA A 83 9.84 -3.94 -11.59
C ALA A 83 8.62 -3.93 -12.53
N ILE A 84 7.51 -4.57 -12.11
CA ILE A 84 6.23 -4.57 -12.84
C ILE A 84 5.64 -3.16 -12.87
N LEU A 85 5.55 -2.51 -11.71
CA LEU A 85 4.85 -1.23 -11.56
C LEU A 85 5.63 -0.05 -12.15
N THR A 86 6.96 -0.14 -12.22
CA THR A 86 7.80 0.90 -12.84
C THR A 86 8.13 0.61 -14.31
N ARG A 87 7.64 -0.49 -14.88
CA ARG A 87 7.83 -0.78 -16.31
C ARG A 87 7.09 0.27 -17.15
N ARG A 88 7.78 0.80 -18.16
CA ARG A 88 7.20 1.69 -19.18
C ARG A 88 6.92 0.85 -20.43
N ASN A 89 5.78 1.13 -21.08
CA ASN A 89 5.48 0.58 -22.40
C ASN A 89 6.38 1.21 -23.47
#